data_AF-A0A818J3P4-F1
#
_entry.id   AF-A0A818J3P4-F1
#
_cell.length_a   1.000
_cell.length_b   1.000
_cell.length_c   1.000
_cell.angle_alpha   90.00
_cell.angle_beta   90.00
_cell.angle_gamma   90.00
#
_symmetry.space_group_name_H-M   'P 1'
#
loop_
_entity.id
_entity.type
_entity.pdbx_description
1 polymer ?
#
loop_
_entity_poly.entity_id
_entity_poly.type
_entity_poly.pdbx_seq_one_letter_code
_entity_poly.pdbx_strand_id
1 'polypeptide(L)'
;MSTLPDDYQPPDPHTLPTGPLDTSTSSYGFSHTMIRIKDPRVSLNFYTRILGMTLIRIMPMPAGKFTNYFLCYPQSEVPDKDNHDQLMHWLWQQQGVLELCHNWGTELPSSGFEGYKSGNEPEHKEFDICRVIRKKNTFKKD
;
A
#
# COMPACT_ATOMS: atom_id res chain seq x y z
N MET A 1 -3.75 25.21 8.18
CA MET A 1 -2.86 24.44 9.07
C MET A 1 -3.68 24.13 10.31
N SER A 2 -4.05 22.87 10.57
CA SER A 2 -4.70 22.49 11.81
C SER A 2 -3.66 22.57 12.92
N THR A 3 -3.82 23.50 13.86
CA THR A 3 -3.03 23.51 15.09
C THR A 3 -3.49 22.32 15.94
N LEU A 4 -2.54 21.65 16.59
CA LEU A 4 -2.88 20.61 17.57
C LEU A 4 -3.69 21.23 18.71
N PRO A 5 -4.63 20.49 19.33
CA PRO A 5 -5.30 20.94 20.54
C PRO A 5 -4.29 21.27 21.66
N ASP A 6 -4.58 22.29 22.47
CA ASP A 6 -3.70 22.73 23.58
C ASP A 6 -3.48 21.64 24.64
N ASP A 7 -4.38 20.64 24.71
CA ASP A 7 -4.34 19.50 25.62
C ASP A 7 -3.74 18.23 24.99
N TYR A 8 -3.31 18.27 23.72
CA TYR A 8 -2.67 17.13 23.09
C TYR A 8 -1.28 16.88 23.71
N GLN A 9 -1.14 15.75 24.39
CA GLN A 9 0.14 15.19 24.80
C GLN A 9 0.27 13.81 24.15
N PRO A 10 1.24 13.57 23.26
CA PRO A 10 1.47 12.22 22.75
C PRO A 10 1.86 11.31 23.92
N PRO A 11 1.53 10.00 23.86
CA PRO A 11 1.95 9.06 24.90
C PRO A 11 3.48 9.08 25.03
N ASP A 12 3.97 9.12 26.27
CA ASP A 12 5.40 9.00 26.54
C ASP A 12 5.85 7.59 26.08
N PRO A 13 6.77 7.48 25.09
CA PRO A 13 7.23 6.19 24.59
C PRO A 13 7.85 5.32 25.68
N HIS A 14 8.33 5.90 26.78
CA HIS A 14 8.88 5.17 27.92
C HIS A 14 7.81 4.57 28.84
N THR A 15 6.55 4.95 28.66
CA THR A 15 5.40 4.41 29.41
C THR A 15 4.64 3.32 28.65
N LEU A 16 5.00 3.09 27.38
CA LEU A 16 4.42 2.03 26.57
C LEU A 16 4.89 0.66 27.08
N PRO A 17 4.08 -0.42 26.92
CA PRO A 17 4.51 -1.76 27.32
C PRO A 17 5.77 -2.17 26.54
N THR A 18 6.93 -2.23 27.22
CA THR A 18 8.21 -2.67 26.65
C THR A 18 8.54 -4.12 27.00
N GLY A 19 7.53 -4.96 27.14
CA GLY A 19 7.73 -6.40 27.37
C GLY A 19 8.54 -7.03 26.22
N PRO A 20 9.25 -8.14 26.47
CA PRO A 20 9.90 -8.87 25.39
C PRO A 20 8.85 -9.22 24.33
N LEU A 21 9.19 -9.01 23.06
CA LEU A 21 8.34 -9.43 21.95
C LEU A 21 8.07 -10.93 22.09
N ASP A 22 6.81 -11.33 21.86
CA ASP A 22 6.46 -12.74 21.82
C ASP A 22 7.27 -13.41 20.69
N THR A 23 8.12 -14.37 21.05
CA THR A 23 9.02 -15.05 20.12
C THR A 23 8.26 -15.79 19.02
N SER A 24 6.99 -16.15 19.25
CA SER A 24 6.11 -16.75 18.23
C SER A 24 5.80 -15.81 17.06
N THR A 25 5.95 -14.50 17.26
CA THR A 25 5.70 -13.45 16.25
C THR A 25 6.98 -12.85 15.66
N SER A 26 8.15 -13.35 16.07
CA SER A 26 9.45 -12.80 15.66
C SER A 26 9.73 -12.87 14.15
N SER A 27 9.03 -13.74 13.43
CA SER A 27 9.12 -13.89 11.97
C SER A 27 8.07 -13.11 11.18
N TYR A 28 7.14 -12.42 11.86
CA TYR A 28 6.04 -11.74 11.18
C TYR A 28 6.54 -10.46 10.53
N GLY A 29 6.00 -10.17 9.34
CA GLY A 29 6.29 -8.95 8.61
C GLY A 29 5.02 -8.31 8.09
N PHE A 30 4.98 -6.98 8.10
CA PHE A 30 3.91 -6.24 7.43
C PHE A 30 4.15 -6.26 5.92
N SER A 31 3.52 -7.23 5.25
CA SER A 31 3.79 -7.54 3.84
C SER A 31 3.16 -6.52 2.89
N HIS A 32 1.84 -6.32 2.98
CA HIS A 32 1.12 -5.50 2.02
C HIS A 32 0.02 -4.65 2.66
N THR A 33 -0.30 -3.54 2.01
CA THR A 33 -1.49 -2.72 2.26
C THR A 33 -2.36 -2.76 1.02
N MET A 34 -3.65 -3.06 1.20
CA MET A 34 -4.62 -3.03 0.12
C MET A 34 -5.44 -1.75 0.17
N ILE A 35 -5.61 -1.11 -0.98
CA ILE A 35 -6.59 -0.03 -1.17
C ILE A 35 -7.47 -0.33 -2.38
N ARG A 36 -8.75 0.03 -2.27
CA ARG A 36 -9.66 -0.04 -3.41
C ARG A 36 -9.50 1.18 -4.30
N ILE A 37 -9.54 0.94 -5.61
CA ILE A 37 -9.36 1.97 -6.63
C ILE A 37 -10.50 1.98 -7.62
N LYS A 38 -10.93 3.18 -8.03
CA LYS A 38 -12.02 3.37 -8.98
C LYS A 38 -11.61 3.06 -10.42
N ASP A 39 -10.47 3.60 -10.86
CA ASP A 39 -9.95 3.39 -12.22
C ASP A 39 -8.48 2.93 -12.14
N PRO A 40 -8.16 1.72 -12.62
CA PRO A 40 -6.79 1.21 -12.62
C PRO A 40 -5.87 2.03 -13.52
N ARG A 41 -6.34 2.64 -14.60
CA ARG A 41 -5.50 3.42 -15.51
C ARG A 41 -4.97 4.67 -14.83
N VAL A 42 -5.86 5.40 -14.14
CA VAL A 42 -5.50 6.61 -13.38
C VAL A 42 -4.56 6.25 -12.23
N SER A 43 -4.89 5.19 -11.49
CA SER A 43 -4.13 4.77 -10.31
C SER A 43 -2.75 4.25 -10.67
N LEU A 44 -2.64 3.35 -11.67
CA LEU A 44 -1.36 2.82 -12.13
C LEU A 44 -0.46 3.92 -12.68
N ASN A 45 -1.00 4.89 -13.43
CA ASN A 45 -0.21 6.02 -13.89
C ASN A 45 0.34 6.85 -12.71
N PHE A 46 -0.46 7.09 -11.68
CA PHE A 46 0.00 7.78 -10.48
C PHE A 46 1.10 7.00 -9.75
N TYR A 47 0.84 5.74 -9.41
CA TYR A 47 1.78 4.95 -8.60
C TYR A 47 3.05 4.57 -9.36
N THR A 48 2.99 4.33 -10.67
CA THR A 48 4.19 3.97 -11.45
C THR A 48 4.96 5.20 -11.94
N ARG A 49 4.31 6.15 -12.62
CA ARG A 49 5.01 7.28 -13.25
C ARG A 49 5.36 8.39 -12.27
N ILE A 50 4.46 8.70 -11.33
CA ILE A 50 4.65 9.84 -10.41
C ILE A 50 5.40 9.37 -9.16
N LEU A 51 5.01 8.22 -8.59
CA LEU A 51 5.66 7.70 -7.39
C LEU A 51 6.82 6.74 -7.67
N GLY A 52 6.95 6.21 -8.89
CA GLY A 52 8.10 5.37 -9.26
C GLY A 52 8.01 3.92 -8.79
N MET A 53 6.81 3.43 -8.43
CA MET A 53 6.62 2.03 -8.07
C MET A 53 6.61 1.14 -9.31
N THR A 54 7.00 -0.12 -9.15
CA THR A 54 6.97 -1.11 -10.24
C THR A 54 5.71 -1.96 -10.11
N LEU A 55 4.93 -2.06 -11.19
CA LEU A 55 3.84 -3.04 -11.28
C LEU A 55 4.43 -4.45 -11.45
N ILE A 56 4.25 -5.29 -10.44
CA ILE A 56 4.79 -6.65 -10.39
C ILE A 56 3.82 -7.64 -11.00
N ARG A 57 2.57 -7.64 -10.53
CA ARG A 57 1.57 -8.62 -10.93
C ARG A 57 0.19 -8.00 -11.09
N ILE A 58 -0.55 -8.52 -12.08
CA ILE A 58 -1.98 -8.29 -12.26
C ILE A 58 -2.67 -9.64 -12.03
N MET A 59 -3.65 -9.68 -11.15
CA MET A 59 -4.41 -10.88 -10.82
C MET A 59 -5.91 -10.63 -11.00
N PRO A 60 -6.50 -11.04 -12.13
CA PRO A 60 -7.94 -11.02 -12.28
C PRO A 60 -8.59 -12.08 -11.39
N MET A 61 -9.70 -11.74 -10.73
CA MET A 61 -10.53 -12.64 -9.95
C MET A 61 -11.95 -12.66 -10.53
N PRO A 62 -12.22 -13.47 -11.57
CA PRO A 62 -13.50 -13.43 -12.30
C PRO A 62 -14.72 -13.74 -11.43
N ALA A 63 -14.59 -14.70 -10.51
CA ALA A 63 -15.67 -15.07 -9.59
C ALA A 63 -16.10 -13.90 -8.69
N GLY A 64 -15.15 -13.07 -8.27
CA GLY A 64 -15.39 -11.88 -7.44
C GLY A 64 -15.63 -10.60 -8.23
N LYS A 65 -15.47 -10.61 -9.56
CA LYS A 65 -15.54 -9.43 -10.44
C LYS A 65 -14.62 -8.28 -9.99
N PHE A 66 -13.38 -8.62 -9.66
CA PHE A 66 -12.35 -7.62 -9.36
C PHE A 66 -10.98 -8.02 -9.93
N THR A 67 -10.04 -7.09 -9.90
CA THR A 67 -8.65 -7.33 -10.29
C THR A 67 -7.72 -6.65 -9.30
N ASN A 68 -6.73 -7.41 -8.83
CA ASN A 68 -5.69 -6.91 -7.94
C ASN A 68 -4.42 -6.57 -8.72
N TYR A 69 -3.85 -5.41 -8.45
CA TYR A 69 -2.60 -4.94 -9.02
C TYR A 69 -1.59 -4.79 -7.88
N PHE A 70 -0.49 -5.54 -7.95
CA PHE A 70 0.54 -5.52 -6.91
C PHE A 70 1.71 -4.66 -7.36
N LEU A 71 2.00 -3.63 -6.57
CA LEU A 71 3.09 -2.69 -6.81
C LEU A 71 4.04 -2.68 -5.62
N CYS A 72 5.34 -2.54 -5.88
CA CYS A 72 6.32 -2.32 -4.81
C CYS A 72 7.50 -1.51 -5.35
N TYR A 73 8.44 -1.18 -4.46
CA TYR A 73 9.79 -0.78 -4.85
C TYR A 73 10.71 -2.00 -4.70
N PRO A 74 11.04 -2.72 -5.79
CA PRO A 74 11.89 -3.90 -5.72
C PRO A 74 13.22 -3.58 -5.04
N GLN A 75 13.60 -4.38 -4.04
CA GLN A 75 14.91 -4.27 -3.38
C GLN A 75 15.94 -5.25 -3.95
N SER A 76 15.49 -6.18 -4.79
CA SER A 76 16.31 -7.14 -5.54
C SER A 76 15.79 -7.26 -6.97
N GLU A 77 16.50 -8.03 -7.79
CA GLU A 77 16.06 -8.36 -9.14
C GLU A 77 14.68 -9.04 -9.10
N VAL A 78 13.75 -8.49 -9.90
CA VAL A 78 12.41 -9.07 -10.03
C VAL A 78 12.55 -10.32 -10.90
N PRO A 79 12.05 -11.49 -10.45
CA PRO A 79 12.05 -12.70 -11.26
C PRO A 79 11.31 -12.50 -12.59
N ASP A 80 11.55 -13.43 -13.52
CA ASP A 80 10.79 -13.49 -14.76
C ASP A 80 9.27 -13.50 -14.46
N LYS A 81 8.55 -12.56 -15.06
CA LYS A 81 7.11 -12.39 -14.82
C LYS A 81 6.28 -13.54 -15.39
N ASP A 82 6.84 -14.29 -16.34
CA ASP A 82 6.22 -15.48 -16.93
C ASP A 82 6.36 -16.71 -16.03
N ASN A 83 7.34 -16.72 -15.11
CA ASN A 83 7.46 -17.76 -14.08
C ASN A 83 6.58 -17.42 -12.87
N HIS A 84 5.31 -17.85 -12.93
CA HIS A 84 4.30 -17.52 -11.91
C HIS A 84 4.74 -17.87 -10.49
N ASP A 85 5.16 -19.10 -10.24
CA ASP A 85 5.44 -19.58 -8.88
C ASP A 85 6.62 -18.84 -8.26
N GLN A 86 7.68 -18.62 -9.04
CA GLN A 86 8.85 -17.88 -8.58
C GLN A 86 8.52 -16.40 -8.32
N LEU A 87 7.75 -15.76 -9.21
CA LEU A 87 7.34 -14.37 -9.04
C LEU A 87 6.46 -14.19 -7.80
N MET A 88 5.49 -15.08 -7.60
CA MET A 88 4.59 -15.00 -6.43
C MET A 88 5.34 -15.26 -5.13
N HIS A 89 6.23 -16.26 -5.11
CA HIS A 89 7.08 -16.52 -3.96
C HIS A 89 7.91 -15.28 -3.61
N TRP A 90 8.57 -14.67 -4.60
CA TRP A 90 9.34 -13.44 -4.41
C TRP A 90 8.48 -12.26 -3.93
N LEU A 91 7.30 -12.07 -4.52
CA LEU A 91 6.39 -10.96 -4.18
C LEU A 91 5.96 -11.03 -2.71
N TRP A 92 5.67 -12.23 -2.19
CA TRP A 92 5.27 -12.41 -0.80
C TRP A 92 6.38 -12.25 0.22
N GLN A 93 7.65 -12.24 -0.22
CA GLN A 93 8.78 -11.88 0.63
C GLN A 93 9.06 -10.36 0.67
N GLN A 94 8.38 -9.56 -0.18
CA GLN A 94 8.58 -8.12 -0.19
C GLN A 94 7.84 -7.44 0.97
N GLN A 95 8.45 -6.40 1.51
CA GLN A 95 7.83 -5.50 2.48
C GLN A 95 7.27 -4.26 1.77
N GLY A 96 6.17 -3.72 2.28
CA GLY A 96 5.57 -2.49 1.75
C GLY A 96 4.98 -2.65 0.35
N VAL A 97 4.41 -3.82 0.04
CA VAL A 97 3.66 -4.04 -1.19
C VAL A 97 2.35 -3.25 -1.13
N LEU A 98 2.04 -2.51 -2.19
CA LEU A 98 0.76 -1.87 -2.39
C LEU A 98 -0.10 -2.75 -3.30
N GLU A 99 -1.21 -3.23 -2.75
CA GLU A 99 -2.24 -3.94 -3.51
C GLU A 99 -3.35 -2.95 -3.86
N LEU A 100 -3.56 -2.72 -5.15
CA LEU A 100 -4.70 -1.96 -5.64
C LEU A 100 -5.80 -2.93 -6.08
N CYS A 101 -6.97 -2.86 -5.45
CA CYS A 101 -8.12 -3.69 -5.80
C CYS A 101 -9.13 -2.87 -6.62
N HIS A 102 -9.35 -3.26 -7.87
CA HIS A 102 -10.33 -2.65 -8.76
C HIS A 102 -11.56 -3.56 -8.87
N ASN A 103 -12.71 -3.10 -8.37
CA ASN A 103 -13.99 -3.76 -8.64
C ASN A 103 -14.48 -3.34 -10.03
N TRP A 104 -14.78 -4.32 -10.88
CA TRP A 104 -15.10 -4.08 -12.28
C TRP A 104 -16.33 -3.19 -12.45
N GLY A 105 -16.23 -2.21 -13.35
CA GLY A 105 -17.32 -1.30 -13.69
C GLY A 105 -17.37 -0.02 -12.85
N THR A 106 -16.60 0.08 -11.76
CA THR A 106 -16.55 1.30 -10.93
C THR A 106 -16.01 2.52 -11.68
N GLU A 107 -15.22 2.31 -12.72
CA GLU A 107 -14.68 3.31 -13.64
C GLU A 107 -15.72 3.86 -14.63
N LEU A 108 -16.83 3.14 -14.84
CA LEU A 108 -17.81 3.49 -15.86
C LEU A 108 -18.72 4.63 -15.39
N PRO A 109 -18.98 5.65 -16.23
CA PRO A 109 -19.93 6.72 -15.90
C PRO A 109 -21.34 6.18 -15.59
N SER A 110 -21.74 5.08 -16.22
CA SER A 110 -23.06 4.45 -16.06
C SER A 110 -23.22 3.65 -14.76
N SER A 111 -22.16 3.48 -13.97
CA SER A 111 -22.21 2.66 -12.75
C SER A 111 -22.95 3.32 -11.59
N GLY A 112 -23.13 4.64 -11.62
CA GLY A 112 -23.59 5.41 -10.45
C GLY A 112 -22.60 5.42 -9.28
N PHE A 113 -21.37 4.94 -9.49
CA PHE A 113 -20.37 4.85 -8.41
C PHE A 113 -19.71 6.21 -8.13
N GLU A 114 -20.07 6.79 -6.99
CA GLU A 114 -19.59 8.11 -6.53
C GLU A 114 -18.10 8.12 -6.17
N GLY A 115 -17.55 6.98 -5.76
CA GLY A 115 -16.15 6.83 -5.39
C GLY A 115 -15.96 6.11 -4.05
N TYR A 116 -14.73 5.66 -3.81
CA TYR A 116 -14.35 5.11 -2.51
C TYR A 116 -14.14 6.24 -1.50
N LYS A 117 -14.47 5.98 -0.23
CA LYS A 117 -14.17 6.89 0.87
C LYS A 117 -12.68 6.79 1.22
N SER A 118 -12.04 7.93 1.41
CA SER A 118 -10.61 8.00 1.76
C SER A 118 -10.33 7.66 3.22
N GLY A 119 -11.35 7.69 4.08
CA GLY A 119 -11.19 7.57 5.53
C GLY A 119 -10.75 8.87 6.21
N ASN A 120 -10.63 9.98 5.47
CA ASN A 120 -10.18 11.27 6.02
C ASN A 120 -11.33 12.21 6.42
N GLU A 121 -12.56 11.87 6.02
CA GLU A 121 -13.76 12.64 6.38
C GLU A 121 -14.16 12.39 7.85
N PRO A 122 -14.64 13.41 8.58
CA PRO A 122 -14.98 13.29 10.02
C PRO A 122 -15.89 12.12 10.36
N GLU A 123 -16.82 11.78 9.49
CA GLU A 123 -17.82 10.70 9.65
C GLU A 123 -17.23 9.30 9.45
N HIS A 124 -16.01 9.20 8.88
CA HIS A 124 -15.38 7.94 8.46
C HIS A 124 -13.89 7.87 8.85
N LYS A 125 -13.47 8.56 9.91
CA LYS A 125 -12.05 8.61 10.35
C LYS A 125 -11.59 7.29 10.94
N GLU A 126 -11.08 6.40 10.08
CA GLU A 126 -10.55 5.10 10.50
C GLU A 126 -9.19 4.76 9.87
N PHE A 127 -8.86 5.35 8.70
CA PHE A 127 -7.69 4.93 7.94
C PHE A 127 -7.07 6.09 7.16
N ASP A 128 -5.81 6.40 7.45
CA ASP A 128 -4.97 7.29 6.65
C ASP A 128 -3.66 6.57 6.31
N ILE A 129 -3.33 6.47 5.02
CA ILE A 129 -2.02 5.96 4.61
C ILE A 129 -1.05 7.13 4.62
N CYS A 130 -0.32 7.26 5.72
CA CYS A 130 0.78 8.22 5.83
C CYS A 130 1.90 7.85 4.86
N ARG A 131 2.11 8.69 3.84
CA ARG A 131 3.11 8.49 2.78
C ARG A 131 4.47 9.03 3.21
N VAL A 132 5.37 8.15 3.65
CA VAL A 132 6.80 8.50 3.82
C VAL A 132 7.60 7.92 2.66
N ILE A 133 7.65 8.64 1.54
CA ILE A 133 8.53 8.29 0.41
C ILE A 133 9.87 8.96 0.66
N ARG A 134 10.88 8.20 1.09
CA ARG A 134 12.25 8.70 1.17
C ARG A 134 12.92 8.52 -0.19
N LYS A 135 13.36 9.62 -0.80
CA LYS A 135 14.34 9.56 -1.90
C LYS A 135 15.59 8.88 -1.35
N LYS A 136 16.14 7.87 -2.05
CA LYS A 136 17.46 7.32 -1.68
C LYS A 136 18.45 8.50 -1.70
N ASN A 137 18.91 8.94 -0.53
CA ASN A 137 19.99 9.91 -0.43
C ASN A 137 21.23 9.25 -1.03
N THR A 138 21.65 9.70 -2.21
CA THR A 138 23.06 9.60 -2.60
C THR A 138 23.83 10.53 -1.67
N PHE A 139 24.30 10.00 -0.56
CA PHE A 139 25.39 10.66 0.17
C PHE A 139 26.58 10.69 -0.80
N LYS A 140 26.80 11.83 -1.46
CA LYS A 140 28.13 12.14 -1.98
C LYS A 140 28.99 12.32 -0.74
N LYS A 141 29.93 11.40 -0.57
CA LYS A 141 31.05 11.56 0.34
C LYS A 141 31.95 12.58 -0.33
N ASP A 142 31.94 13.81 0.16
CA ASP A 142 33.03 14.77 -0.08
C ASP A 142 34.27 14.32 0.70
#